data_AF-A0A166EH29-F1
#
_entry.id   AF-A0A166EH29-F1
#
_cell.length_a   1.000
_cell.length_b   1.000
_cell.length_c   1.000
_cell.angle_alpha   90.00
_cell.angle_beta   90.00
_cell.angle_gamma   90.00
#
_symmetry.space_group_name_H-M   'P 1'
#
loop_
_entity.id
_entity.type
_entity.pdbx_description
1 polymer ?
#
loop_
_entity_poly.entity_id
_entity_poly.type
_entity_poly.pdbx_seq_one_letter_code
_entity_poly.pdbx_strand_id
1 'polypeptide(L)'
;MYEDNDLLNLEDNDDILLEDEDCEESEDSEDSEDIKDFDLELLLMGGIVDREIDFFNKKTNKQDKMFVRLKSVSHEEWVKAEAKLNKNKKSKKTVKDFVGALVAKSWVDSDAKPIPITAIRSLDNGTLKNIYEQVKFVSGQFEDKTEERMIEKLLDF
;
A
#
# COMPACT_ATOMS: atom_id res chain seq x y z
N MET A 1 -52.14 16.27 37.16
CA MET A 1 -53.36 15.98 36.39
C MET A 1 -52.98 16.16 34.93
N TYR A 2 -53.25 15.14 34.12
CA TYR A 2 -52.98 15.08 32.68
C TYR A 2 -54.03 15.89 31.90
N GLU A 3 -53.82 15.97 30.57
CA GLU A 3 -54.68 16.48 29.47
C GLU A 3 -54.19 17.86 28.95
N ASP A 4 -53.80 18.08 27.68
CA ASP A 4 -54.12 17.47 26.37
C ASP A 4 -52.88 17.56 25.44
N ASN A 5 -52.43 16.51 24.72
CA ASN A 5 -52.94 15.93 23.46
C ASN A 5 -52.88 16.85 22.22
N ASP A 6 -51.66 17.06 21.70
CA ASP A 6 -51.48 17.44 20.29
C ASP A 6 -51.40 16.16 19.44
N LEU A 7 -52.53 15.85 18.83
CA LEU A 7 -52.72 14.88 17.76
C LEU A 7 -51.95 15.34 16.52
N LEU A 8 -50.89 14.62 16.15
CA LEU A 8 -50.34 14.70 14.80
C LEU A 8 -51.31 13.98 13.87
N ASN A 9 -51.87 14.75 12.92
CA ASN A 9 -52.70 14.26 11.82
C ASN A 9 -51.98 13.14 11.06
N LEU A 10 -52.38 11.90 11.29
CA LEU A 10 -52.29 10.82 10.32
C LEU A 10 -53.47 11.02 9.36
N GLU A 11 -53.22 11.68 8.24
CA GLU A 11 -54.04 11.45 7.05
C GLU A 11 -53.36 10.36 6.24
N ASP A 12 -54.05 9.22 6.20
CA ASP A 12 -53.81 8.09 5.32
C ASP A 12 -53.75 8.56 3.85
N ASN A 13 -52.70 8.16 3.15
CA ASN A 13 -52.76 7.89 1.73
C ASN A 13 -51.89 6.66 1.46
N ASP A 14 -52.55 5.52 1.60
CA ASP A 14 -52.61 4.45 0.61
C ASP A 14 -51.35 4.14 -0.21
N ASP A 15 -50.87 2.92 0.00
CA ASP A 15 -50.32 2.03 -1.03
C ASP A 15 -49.14 2.55 -1.86
N ILE A 16 -47.95 2.51 -1.26
CA ILE A 16 -46.74 2.24 -2.07
C ILE A 16 -46.72 0.74 -2.34
N LEU A 17 -47.36 0.35 -3.43
CA LEU A 17 -47.12 -0.92 -4.12
C LEU A 17 -45.63 -1.05 -4.42
N LEU A 18 -44.95 -1.97 -3.75
CA LEU A 18 -43.71 -2.56 -4.25
C LEU A 18 -44.12 -3.50 -5.39
N GLU A 19 -44.22 -2.97 -6.60
CA GLU A 19 -44.12 -3.82 -7.78
C GLU A 19 -42.65 -4.25 -7.89
N ASP A 20 -42.41 -5.53 -7.62
CA ASP A 20 -41.16 -6.22 -7.91
C ASP A 20 -40.95 -6.18 -9.43
N GLU A 21 -40.35 -5.09 -9.91
CA GLU A 21 -39.92 -4.97 -11.29
C GLU A 21 -38.59 -5.72 -11.41
N ASP A 22 -38.65 -6.83 -12.14
CA ASP A 22 -37.57 -7.74 -12.51
C ASP A 22 -36.23 -7.02 -12.65
N CYS A 23 -35.36 -7.17 -11.66
CA CYS A 23 -33.93 -6.97 -11.85
C CYS A 23 -33.45 -8.08 -12.77
N GLU A 24 -33.49 -7.83 -14.08
CA GLU A 24 -32.73 -8.58 -15.06
C GLU A 24 -31.30 -8.70 -14.53
N GLU A 25 -30.89 -9.94 -14.27
CA GLU A 25 -29.52 -10.35 -14.02
C GLU A 25 -28.63 -9.63 -15.04
N SER A 26 -27.93 -8.58 -14.59
CA SER A 26 -26.73 -8.18 -15.29
C SER A 26 -25.82 -9.39 -15.26
N GLU A 27 -25.50 -9.93 -16.44
CA GLU A 27 -24.46 -10.91 -16.65
C GLU A 27 -23.21 -10.46 -15.90
N ASP A 28 -23.04 -10.94 -14.66
CA ASP A 28 -21.77 -10.86 -13.97
C ASP A 28 -20.88 -11.82 -14.73
N SER A 29 -20.11 -11.24 -15.64
CA SER A 29 -19.02 -11.89 -16.35
C SER A 29 -18.18 -12.65 -15.34
N GLU A 30 -18.34 -13.97 -15.28
CA GLU A 30 -17.37 -14.89 -14.72
C GLU A 30 -16.11 -14.92 -15.62
N ASP A 31 -15.47 -13.77 -15.78
CA ASP A 31 -14.03 -13.70 -15.97
C ASP A 31 -13.47 -13.39 -14.57
N SER A 32 -13.53 -14.38 -13.68
CA SER A 32 -12.61 -14.40 -12.56
C SER A 32 -11.23 -14.61 -13.17
N GLU A 33 -10.60 -13.51 -13.60
CA GLU A 33 -9.18 -13.49 -13.94
C GLU A 33 -8.47 -14.27 -12.84
N ASP A 34 -7.80 -15.34 -13.25
CA ASP A 34 -6.98 -16.20 -12.42
C ASP A 34 -6.42 -15.41 -11.23
N ILE A 35 -6.86 -15.72 -10.01
CA ILE A 35 -6.15 -15.33 -8.79
C ILE A 35 -4.82 -16.10 -8.84
N LYS A 36 -3.89 -15.61 -9.66
CA LYS A 36 -2.55 -16.19 -9.81
C LYS A 36 -1.82 -15.90 -8.51
N ASP A 37 -1.66 -16.96 -7.74
CA ASP A 37 -0.73 -17.06 -6.63
C ASP A 37 -0.95 -16.03 -5.51
N PHE A 38 -2.14 -16.09 -4.89
CA PHE A 38 -2.29 -15.52 -3.56
C PHE A 38 -1.49 -16.36 -2.56
N ASP A 39 -0.32 -15.86 -2.16
CA ASP A 39 0.56 -16.54 -1.19
C ASP A 39 -0.07 -16.51 0.22
N LEU A 40 -0.86 -17.55 0.53
CA LEU A 40 -1.51 -17.73 1.83
C LEU A 40 -0.50 -17.82 2.99
N GLU A 41 0.76 -18.23 2.75
CA GLU A 41 1.78 -18.28 3.79
C GLU A 41 2.15 -16.87 4.31
N LEU A 42 2.09 -15.88 3.43
CA LEU A 42 2.32 -14.46 3.74
C LEU A 42 1.26 -13.91 4.71
N LEU A 43 0.00 -14.36 4.60
CA LEU A 43 -1.04 -14.05 5.59
C LEU A 43 -0.80 -14.75 6.94
N LEU A 44 -0.33 -16.00 6.91
CA LEU A 44 -0.18 -16.85 8.10
C LEU A 44 1.04 -16.46 8.96
N MET A 45 2.10 -15.88 8.37
CA MET A 45 3.31 -15.43 9.09
C MET A 45 3.17 -14.06 9.76
N GLY A 46 1.95 -13.54 9.92
CA GLY A 46 1.73 -12.17 10.42
C GLY A 46 2.20 -11.09 9.44
N GLY A 47 2.34 -11.44 8.15
CA GLY A 47 2.68 -10.50 7.09
C GLY A 47 4.15 -10.11 7.00
N ILE A 48 5.07 -10.83 7.66
CA ILE A 48 6.52 -10.53 7.66
C ILE A 48 7.30 -11.60 6.87
N VAL A 49 8.13 -11.15 5.92
CA VAL A 49 8.92 -12.00 5.02
C VAL A 49 10.39 -11.58 5.04
N ASP A 50 11.29 -12.56 5.10
CA ASP A 50 12.73 -12.32 4.95
C ASP A 50 13.12 -12.37 3.45
N ARG A 51 13.87 -11.38 2.97
CA ARG A 51 14.31 -11.26 1.57
C ARG A 51 15.80 -10.99 1.51
N GLU A 52 16.48 -11.69 0.61
CA GLU A 52 17.87 -11.41 0.29
C GLU A 52 17.91 -10.33 -0.80
N ILE A 53 18.71 -9.28 -0.58
CA ILE A 53 18.89 -8.19 -1.53
C ILE A 53 20.36 -7.87 -1.74
N ASP A 54 20.69 -7.39 -2.93
CA ASP A 54 22.02 -6.88 -3.24
C ASP A 54 22.18 -5.46 -2.68
N PHE A 55 23.35 -5.19 -2.09
CA PHE A 55 23.74 -3.86 -1.64
C PHE A 55 25.19 -3.56 -1.99
N PHE A 56 25.53 -2.27 -2.07
CA PHE A 56 26.91 -1.85 -2.30
C PHE A 56 27.64 -1.57 -0.98
N ASN A 57 28.58 -2.44 -0.63
CA ASN A 57 29.37 -2.27 0.58
C ASN A 57 30.52 -1.27 0.36
N LYS A 58 30.34 -0.04 0.86
CA LYS A 58 31.35 1.03 0.75
C LYS A 58 32.68 0.74 1.43
N LYS A 59 32.70 -0.13 2.46
CA LYS A 59 33.95 -0.46 3.18
C LYS A 59 34.84 -1.40 2.36
N THR A 60 34.22 -2.33 1.65
CA THR A 60 34.93 -3.33 0.83
C THR A 60 34.96 -2.98 -0.66
N ASN A 61 34.20 -1.95 -1.07
CA ASN A 61 34.02 -1.50 -2.45
C ASN A 61 33.51 -2.62 -3.38
N LYS A 62 32.61 -3.46 -2.88
CA LYS A 62 32.03 -4.61 -3.58
C LYS A 62 30.51 -4.66 -3.43
N GLN A 63 29.84 -5.26 -4.41
CA GLN A 63 28.48 -5.73 -4.22
C GLN A 63 28.49 -6.94 -3.28
N ASP A 64 27.57 -6.94 -2.34
CA ASP A 64 27.39 -7.96 -1.32
C ASP A 64 25.88 -8.17 -1.10
N LYS A 65 25.51 -9.20 -0.34
CA LYS A 65 24.11 -9.53 -0.08
C LYS A 65 23.73 -9.28 1.37
N MET A 66 22.53 -8.76 1.59
CA MET A 66 21.97 -8.58 2.93
C MET A 66 20.56 -9.13 3.00
N PHE A 67 20.20 -9.64 4.18
CA PHE A 67 18.84 -10.03 4.49
C PHE A 67 18.06 -8.85 5.06
N VAL A 68 16.88 -8.59 4.50
CA VAL A 68 15.93 -7.61 4.99
C VAL A 68 14.65 -8.33 5.40
N ARG A 69 14.11 -7.94 6.55
CA ARG A 69 12.84 -8.45 7.06
C ARG A 69 11.77 -7.42 6.79
N LEU A 70 10.80 -7.76 5.95
CA LEU A 70 9.83 -6.83 5.42
C LEU A 70 8.44 -7.24 5.84
N LYS A 71 7.64 -6.27 6.30
CA LYS A 71 6.21 -6.44 6.46
C LYS A 71 5.44 -5.70 5.37
N SER A 72 4.24 -6.15 5.04
CA SER A 72 3.38 -5.43 4.10
C SER A 72 3.05 -4.02 4.62
N VAL A 73 2.99 -3.07 3.70
CA VAL A 73 2.48 -1.72 3.95
C VAL A 73 1.01 -1.71 3.57
N SER A 74 0.16 -1.22 4.46
CA SER A 74 -1.28 -1.16 4.18
C SER A 74 -1.58 -0.21 3.01
N HIS A 75 -2.66 -0.48 2.27
CA HIS A 75 -3.09 0.36 1.16
C HIS A 75 -3.30 1.83 1.59
N GLU A 76 -3.91 2.06 2.76
CA GLU A 76 -4.12 3.41 3.30
C GLU A 76 -2.80 4.16 3.52
N GLU A 77 -1.77 3.48 4.01
CA GLU A 77 -0.45 4.07 4.22
C GLU A 77 0.26 4.38 2.92
N TRP A 78 0.05 3.54 1.90
CA TRP A 78 0.54 3.73 0.55
C TRP A 78 -0.08 4.99 -0.08
N VAL A 79 -1.41 5.08 -0.10
CA VAL A 79 -2.16 6.24 -0.60
C VAL A 79 -1.75 7.52 0.14
N LYS A 80 -1.56 7.46 1.46
CA LYS A 80 -1.06 8.60 2.25
C LYS A 80 0.35 9.04 1.86
N ALA A 81 1.22 8.09 1.49
CA ALA A 81 2.57 8.40 1.02
C ALA A 81 2.53 9.01 -0.40
N GLU A 82 1.74 8.45 -1.30
CA GLU A 82 1.54 8.96 -2.66
C GLU A 82 0.94 10.36 -2.67
N ALA A 83 -0.06 10.63 -1.84
CA ALA A 83 -0.66 11.96 -1.73
C ALA A 83 0.37 13.03 -1.32
N LYS A 84 1.39 12.66 -0.53
CA LYS A 84 2.50 13.55 -0.17
C LYS A 84 3.46 13.74 -1.34
N LEU A 85 3.74 12.67 -2.10
CA LEU A 85 4.56 12.75 -3.30
C LEU A 85 3.90 13.64 -4.37
N ASN A 86 2.61 13.40 -4.66
CA ASN A 86 1.79 14.11 -5.64
C ASN A 86 1.79 15.64 -5.46
N LYS A 87 1.85 16.11 -4.21
CA LYS A 87 1.92 17.55 -3.90
C LYS A 87 3.26 18.19 -4.27
N ASN A 88 4.35 17.42 -4.44
CA ASN A 88 5.70 17.95 -4.60
C ASN A 88 6.65 17.08 -5.46
N LYS A 89 6.15 16.57 -6.60
CA LYS A 89 6.81 15.60 -7.51
C LYS A 89 8.10 16.08 -8.21
N LYS A 90 8.50 17.35 -8.07
CA LYS A 90 9.59 17.95 -8.85
C LYS A 90 10.98 17.74 -8.27
N SER A 91 11.11 17.24 -7.04
CA SER A 91 12.41 17.17 -6.36
C SER A 91 12.85 15.73 -6.08
N LYS A 92 14.11 15.43 -6.38
CA LYS A 92 14.81 14.18 -6.03
C LYS A 92 14.73 13.87 -4.53
N LYS A 93 14.74 14.92 -3.69
CA LYS A 93 14.55 14.80 -2.24
C LYS A 93 13.15 14.29 -1.89
N THR A 94 12.10 14.80 -2.52
CA THR A 94 10.71 14.35 -2.27
C THR A 94 10.55 12.87 -2.61
N VAL A 95 11.10 12.44 -3.75
CA VAL A 95 11.05 11.03 -4.16
C VAL A 95 11.82 10.15 -3.20
N LYS A 96 13.04 10.55 -2.79
CA LYS A 96 13.82 9.79 -1.80
C LYS A 96 13.12 9.72 -0.45
N ASP A 97 12.47 10.80 -0.02
CA ASP A 97 11.70 10.83 1.22
C ASP A 97 10.44 9.95 1.14
N PHE A 98 9.77 9.91 -0.01
CA PHE A 98 8.65 9.00 -0.27
C PHE A 98 9.07 7.53 -0.21
N VAL A 99 10.07 7.14 -1.01
CA VAL A 99 10.63 5.78 -1.02
C VAL A 99 11.13 5.40 0.37
N GLY A 100 11.88 6.30 1.02
CA GLY A 100 12.41 6.07 2.36
C GLY A 100 11.32 5.92 3.43
N ALA A 101 10.19 6.62 3.30
CA ALA A 101 9.07 6.48 4.23
C ALA A 101 8.36 5.13 4.09
N LEU A 102 8.18 4.62 2.86
CA LEU A 102 7.61 3.30 2.63
C LEU A 102 8.55 2.19 3.11
N VAL A 103 9.85 2.31 2.80
CA VAL A 103 10.86 1.38 3.29
C VAL A 103 10.95 1.40 4.82
N ALA A 104 10.83 2.56 5.48
CA ALA A 104 10.85 2.65 6.94
C ALA A 104 9.65 1.99 7.61
N LYS A 105 8.51 1.95 6.93
CA LYS A 105 7.31 1.28 7.43
C LYS A 105 7.35 -0.22 7.25
N SER A 106 7.96 -0.69 6.16
CA SER A 106 8.03 -2.10 5.82
C SER A 106 9.21 -2.81 6.48
N TRP A 107 10.40 -2.21 6.48
CA TRP A 107 11.60 -2.85 7.00
C TRP A 107 11.62 -2.84 8.52
N VAL A 108 11.66 -4.03 9.12
CA VAL A 108 11.72 -4.25 10.56
C VAL A 108 12.98 -5.00 10.99
N ASP A 109 13.32 -4.90 12.27
CA ASP A 109 14.40 -5.65 12.91
C ASP A 109 13.96 -7.06 13.36
N SER A 110 14.84 -7.75 14.09
CA SER A 110 14.57 -9.09 14.62
C SER A 110 13.36 -9.14 15.57
N ASP A 111 13.06 -8.03 16.23
CA ASP A 111 11.95 -7.86 17.18
C ASP A 111 10.68 -7.32 16.50
N ALA A 112 10.65 -7.29 15.17
CA ALA A 112 9.58 -6.69 14.35
C ALA A 112 9.38 -5.18 14.57
N LYS A 113 10.40 -4.46 15.05
CA LYS A 113 10.36 -3.00 15.21
C LYS A 113 10.83 -2.30 13.92
N PRO A 114 10.20 -1.19 13.51
CA PRO A 114 10.60 -0.46 12.30
C PRO A 114 12.05 0.03 12.34
N ILE A 115 12.75 -0.11 11.23
CA ILE A 115 14.11 0.45 11.07
C ILE A 115 14.03 1.98 11.04
N PRO A 116 14.90 2.70 11.78
CA PRO A 116 14.89 4.17 11.79
C PRO A 116 15.09 4.77 10.39
N ILE A 117 14.30 5.79 10.06
CA ILE A 117 14.40 6.50 8.76
C ILE A 117 15.79 7.11 8.53
N THR A 118 16.54 7.43 9.59
CA THR A 118 17.92 7.93 9.50
C THR A 118 18.87 6.88 8.91
N ALA A 119 18.72 5.61 9.28
CA ALA A 119 19.50 4.50 8.71
C ALA A 119 19.16 4.32 7.22
N ILE A 120 17.88 4.38 6.88
CA ILE A 120 17.40 4.23 5.50
C ILE A 120 17.90 5.37 4.60
N ARG A 121 17.91 6.61 5.11
CA ARG A 121 18.44 7.77 4.38
C ARG A 121 19.94 7.67 4.09
N SER A 122 20.69 6.91 4.88
CA SER A 122 22.13 6.70 4.72
C SER A 122 22.49 5.70 3.61
N LEU A 123 21.50 4.92 3.15
CA LEU A 123 21.67 3.97 2.05
C LEU A 123 21.99 4.71 0.75
N ASP A 124 22.79 4.05 -0.08
CA ASP A 124 22.92 4.44 -1.47
C ASP A 124 21.59 4.20 -2.21
N ASN A 125 21.45 4.85 -3.36
CA ASN A 125 20.21 4.82 -4.12
C ASN A 125 19.91 3.39 -4.64
N GLY A 126 20.92 2.64 -5.10
CA GLY A 126 20.73 1.29 -5.61
C GLY A 126 20.20 0.33 -4.54
N THR A 127 20.81 0.32 -3.35
CA THR A 127 20.31 -0.48 -2.22
C THR A 127 18.90 -0.08 -1.81
N LEU A 128 18.62 1.23 -1.76
CA LEU A 128 17.28 1.73 -1.44
C LEU A 128 16.23 1.29 -2.47
N LYS A 129 16.58 1.28 -3.77
CA LYS A 129 15.74 0.76 -4.85
C LYS A 129 15.41 -0.70 -4.63
N ASN A 130 16.43 -1.52 -4.41
CA ASN A 130 16.28 -2.96 -4.25
C ASN A 130 15.34 -3.29 -3.08
N ILE A 131 15.49 -2.59 -1.94
CA ILE A 131 14.56 -2.76 -0.81
C ILE A 131 13.15 -2.33 -1.23
N TYR A 132 13.00 -1.16 -1.84
CA TYR A 132 11.71 -0.63 -2.25
C TYR A 132 10.95 -1.55 -3.21
N GLU A 133 11.63 -2.18 -4.16
CA GLU A 133 11.04 -3.19 -5.04
C GLU A 133 10.51 -4.40 -4.27
N GLN A 134 11.23 -4.85 -3.24
CA GLN A 134 10.72 -5.89 -2.35
C GLN A 134 9.53 -5.41 -1.52
N VAL A 135 9.52 -4.15 -1.07
CA VAL A 135 8.36 -3.57 -0.37
C VAL A 135 7.12 -3.54 -1.25
N LYS A 136 7.26 -3.13 -2.53
CA LYS A 136 6.18 -3.17 -3.52
C LYS A 136 5.63 -4.58 -3.67
N PHE A 137 6.51 -5.55 -3.87
CA PHE A 137 6.14 -6.95 -4.01
C PHE A 137 5.38 -7.48 -2.79
N VAL A 138 5.94 -7.30 -1.60
CA VAL A 138 5.35 -7.78 -0.33
C VAL A 138 4.03 -7.07 -0.02
N SER A 139 3.83 -5.85 -0.51
CA SER A 139 2.60 -5.07 -0.30
C SER A 139 1.58 -5.24 -1.43
N GLY A 140 1.85 -6.11 -2.41
CA GLY A 140 0.96 -6.31 -3.56
C GLY A 140 0.79 -5.06 -4.44
N GLN A 141 1.74 -4.13 -4.41
CA GLN A 141 1.68 -2.88 -5.19
C GLN A 141 2.41 -3.07 -6.51
N PHE A 142 1.65 -3.45 -7.53
CA PHE A 142 2.11 -3.55 -8.90
C PHE A 142 1.29 -2.53 -9.71
N GLU A 143 1.93 -1.84 -10.67
CA GLU A 143 1.26 -1.20 -11.83
C GLU A 143 1.08 0.33 -11.94
N ASP A 144 1.70 1.21 -11.12
CA ASP A 144 1.87 2.61 -11.59
C ASP A 144 3.19 2.80 -12.37
N LYS A 145 3.14 2.49 -13.67
CA LYS A 145 4.25 2.68 -14.63
C LYS A 145 4.70 4.14 -14.75
N THR A 146 3.85 5.11 -14.40
CA THR A 146 4.20 6.54 -14.46
C THR A 146 4.99 6.95 -13.24
N GLU A 147 4.59 6.47 -12.06
CA GLU A 147 5.32 6.68 -10.82
C GLU A 147 6.68 5.97 -10.82
N GLU A 148 6.74 4.74 -11.31
CA GLU A 148 7.97 3.97 -11.42
C GLU A 148 9.03 4.70 -12.27
N ARG A 149 8.64 5.19 -13.45
CA ARG A 149 9.52 6.00 -14.31
C ARG A 149 9.98 7.29 -13.64
N MET A 150 9.14 7.89 -12.80
CA MET A 150 9.50 9.11 -12.07
C MET A 150 10.54 8.80 -10.99
N ILE A 151 10.34 7.71 -10.26
CA ILE A 151 11.25 7.21 -9.23
C ILE A 151 12.62 6.91 -9.84
N GLU A 152 12.64 6.18 -10.96
CA GLU A 152 13.88 5.85 -11.70
C GLU A 152 14.63 7.09 -12.18
N LYS A 153 13.93 8.00 -12.86
CA LYS A 153 14.53 9.24 -13.40
C LYS A 153 15.09 10.14 -12.31
N LEU A 154 14.43 10.22 -11.16
CA LEU A 154 14.83 11.15 -10.11
C LEU A 154 15.90 10.56 -9.21
N LEU A 155 15.90 9.26 -8.95
CA LEU A 155 16.91 8.67 -8.06
C LEU A 155 18.23 8.31 -8.77
N ASP A 156 18.37 8.61 -10.08
CA ASP A 156 19.50 8.18 -10.93
C ASP A 156 19.79 6.69 -10.72
N PHE A 157 18.74 5.87 -10.81
CA PHE A 157 18.85 4.42 -10.75
C PHE A 157 19.41 3.84 -12.05
#